data_AF-R9K904-F1
#
_entry.id   AF-R9K904-F1
#
_cell.length_a   1.000
_cell.length_b   1.000
_cell.length_c   1.000
_cell.angle_alpha   90.00
_cell.angle_beta   90.00
_cell.angle_gamma   90.00
#
_symmetry.space_group_name_H-M   'P 1'
#
loop_
_entity.id
_entity.type
_entity.pdbx_description
1 polymer ?
#
loop_
_entity_poly.entity_id
_entity_poly.type
_entity_poly.pdbx_seq_one_letter_code
_entity_poly.pdbx_strand_id
1 'polypeptide(L)'
;MEAAGRPERIDHRSYERQGIDKIPSIHLGVAASQMERKGIATEKGNINRQIAADNKLLKEIKARITRLYKWTKEQAGKPEGKDSIMAQLYEAQLSEGKPGSRYGKIKDLKESAALFNFLNGNHITSMEQLYEKVAAMNKDYYSLRGKIVTAERRIKVLDEHLSMWEKYERNKGTRRQFDKMKPGKKKEQFEQKHGAELALYEAAVRYLEKLKANGEEITPKKWQADADRLKAEKSVQYQKMKAMREDIKAVENLKKTAEQLARTETEPARKKEEQEL
;
A
#
# COMPACT_ATOMS: atom_id res chain seq x y z
N MET A 1 -38.90 6.91 15.20
CA MET A 1 -38.59 6.07 14.02
C MET A 1 -37.25 5.40 14.25
N GLU A 2 -37.29 4.18 14.79
CA GLU A 2 -36.19 3.22 14.73
C GLU A 2 -36.06 2.64 13.30
N ALA A 3 -34.97 1.90 13.07
CA ALA A 3 -34.66 1.05 11.92
C ALA A 3 -33.81 1.64 10.78
N ALA A 4 -32.51 1.79 11.06
CA ALA A 4 -31.46 1.40 10.11
C ALA A 4 -30.25 0.87 10.89
N GLY A 5 -30.23 -0.44 11.16
CA GLY A 5 -29.11 -1.16 11.78
C GLY A 5 -27.86 -1.16 10.92
N ARG A 6 -27.15 -0.02 10.85
CA ARG A 6 -25.79 0.07 10.31
C ARG A 6 -24.81 0.14 11.48
N PRO A 7 -23.97 -0.89 11.71
CA PRO A 7 -22.99 -0.88 12.79
C PRO A 7 -21.74 -0.05 12.45
N GLU A 8 -21.76 0.76 11.39
CA GLU A 8 -20.64 1.65 11.05
C GLU A 8 -20.71 2.93 11.90
N ARG A 9 -20.33 2.81 13.18
CA ARG A 9 -19.92 3.98 13.97
C ARG A 9 -18.64 4.51 13.33
N ILE A 10 -18.75 5.61 12.58
CA ILE A 10 -17.60 6.31 12.02
C ILE A 10 -16.79 6.86 13.19
N ASP A 11 -15.62 6.29 13.44
CA ASP A 11 -14.69 6.85 14.42
C ASP A 11 -14.08 8.12 13.83
N HIS A 12 -14.32 9.26 14.50
CA HIS A 12 -13.87 10.58 14.08
C HIS A 12 -12.39 10.85 14.37
N ARG A 13 -11.72 9.96 15.13
CA ARG A 13 -10.27 10.04 15.34
C ARG A 13 -9.55 9.86 14.00
N SER A 14 -8.37 10.48 13.84
CA SER A 14 -7.52 10.17 12.67
C SER A 14 -7.20 8.69 12.64
N TYR A 15 -6.96 8.11 11.45
CA TYR A 15 -6.54 6.70 11.33
C TYR A 15 -5.35 6.37 12.24
N GLU A 16 -4.43 7.34 12.44
CA GLU A 16 -3.32 7.25 13.40
C GLU A 16 -3.79 7.03 14.85
N ARG A 17 -4.72 7.85 15.35
CA ARG A 17 -5.27 7.70 16.72
C ARG A 17 -6.12 6.44 16.89
N GLN A 18 -6.55 5.83 15.79
CA GLN A 18 -7.23 4.53 15.78
C GLN A 18 -6.23 3.35 15.72
N GLY A 19 -4.93 3.61 15.56
CA GLY A 19 -3.94 2.55 15.30
C GLY A 19 -4.09 1.89 13.91
N ILE A 20 -4.79 2.56 12.99
CA ILE A 20 -5.00 2.09 11.63
C ILE A 20 -3.92 2.69 10.73
N ASP A 21 -2.92 1.89 10.33
CA ASP A 21 -1.94 2.36 9.34
C ASP A 21 -2.50 2.26 7.90
N LYS A 22 -3.47 3.11 7.61
CA LYS A 22 -4.04 3.30 6.28
C LYS A 22 -3.55 4.62 5.72
N ILE A 23 -3.18 4.62 4.45
CA ILE A 23 -2.81 5.84 3.73
C ILE A 23 -4.09 6.66 3.52
N PRO A 24 -4.17 7.88 4.08
CA PRO A 24 -5.38 8.70 3.97
C PRO A 24 -5.55 9.23 2.55
N SER A 25 -6.79 9.29 2.07
CA SER A 25 -7.11 9.97 0.82
C SER A 25 -7.03 11.49 0.97
N ILE A 26 -6.83 12.17 -0.15
CA ILE A 26 -6.85 13.63 -0.26
C ILE A 26 -8.30 14.08 -0.43
N HIS A 27 -8.69 15.14 0.29
CA HIS A 27 -9.99 15.76 0.06
C HIS A 27 -10.04 16.42 -1.32
N LEU A 28 -10.95 15.97 -2.19
CA LEU A 28 -11.08 16.45 -3.56
C LEU A 28 -11.46 17.93 -3.63
N GLY A 29 -12.37 18.37 -2.75
CA GLY A 29 -13.05 19.67 -2.85
C GLY A 29 -14.22 19.63 -3.83
N VAL A 30 -15.08 20.65 -3.75
CA VAL A 30 -16.36 20.71 -4.49
C VAL A 30 -16.15 20.63 -6.00
N ALA A 31 -15.23 21.41 -6.56
CA ALA A 31 -14.97 21.46 -7.99
C ALA A 31 -14.48 20.11 -8.56
N ALA A 32 -13.46 19.51 -7.94
CA ALA A 32 -12.95 18.20 -8.37
C ALA A 32 -14.00 17.09 -8.20
N SER A 33 -14.80 17.13 -7.12
CA SER A 33 -15.88 16.16 -6.92
C SER A 33 -16.97 16.26 -7.99
N GLN A 34 -17.29 17.46 -8.48
CA GLN A 34 -18.26 17.65 -9.56
C GLN A 34 -17.71 17.14 -10.90
N MET A 35 -16.42 17.39 -11.20
CA MET A 35 -15.76 16.88 -12.40
C MET A 35 -15.73 15.35 -12.42
N GLU A 36 -15.32 14.71 -11.33
CA GLU A 36 -15.29 13.24 -11.21
C GLU A 36 -16.69 12.62 -11.34
N ARG A 37 -17.73 13.27 -10.80
CA ARG A 37 -19.12 12.81 -10.96
C ARG A 37 -19.59 12.87 -12.42
N LYS A 38 -19.03 13.78 -13.21
CA LYS A 38 -19.27 13.89 -14.66
C LYS A 38 -18.37 12.98 -15.49
N GLY A 39 -17.57 12.11 -14.86
CA GLY A 39 -16.65 11.20 -15.55
C GLY A 39 -15.35 11.86 -16.02
N ILE A 40 -15.09 13.12 -15.63
CA ILE A 40 -13.85 13.82 -15.97
C ILE A 40 -12.81 13.52 -14.89
N ALA A 41 -11.74 12.83 -15.27
CA ALA A 41 -10.64 12.51 -14.37
C ALA A 41 -9.90 13.77 -13.94
N THR A 42 -9.68 13.90 -12.64
CA THR A 42 -8.93 14.98 -12.01
C THR A 42 -7.63 14.44 -11.42
N GLU A 43 -6.63 15.31 -11.28
CA GLU A 43 -5.35 14.92 -10.70
C GLU A 43 -5.51 14.39 -9.26
N LYS A 44 -6.29 15.08 -8.42
CA LYS A 44 -6.60 14.61 -7.05
C LYS A 44 -7.37 13.29 -7.05
N GLY A 45 -8.25 13.07 -8.02
CA GLY A 45 -8.96 11.80 -8.19
C GLY A 45 -8.03 10.66 -8.60
N ASN A 46 -7.09 10.91 -9.50
CA ASN A 46 -6.06 9.94 -9.90
C ASN A 46 -5.20 9.54 -8.69
N ILE A 47 -4.76 10.52 -7.89
CA ILE A 47 -4.01 10.27 -6.66
C ILE A 47 -4.83 9.41 -5.68
N ASN A 48 -6.12 9.72 -5.48
CA ASN A 48 -6.99 8.93 -4.60
C ASN A 48 -7.22 7.50 -5.11
N ARG A 49 -7.33 7.30 -6.42
CA ARG A 49 -7.40 5.96 -7.03
C ARG A 49 -6.11 5.17 -6.76
N GLN A 50 -4.95 5.81 -6.90
CA GLN A 50 -3.66 5.19 -6.58
C GLN A 50 -3.58 4.81 -5.10
N ILE A 51 -3.95 5.73 -4.19
CA ILE A 51 -3.98 5.46 -2.74
C ILE A 51 -4.92 4.29 -2.40
N ALA A 52 -6.05 4.17 -3.09
CA ALA A 52 -6.96 3.04 -2.90
C ALA A 52 -6.33 1.71 -3.38
N ALA A 53 -5.66 1.72 -4.55
CA ALA A 53 -4.96 0.55 -5.07
C ALA A 53 -3.81 0.12 -4.13
N ASP A 54 -3.05 1.07 -3.62
CA ASP A 54 -1.96 0.83 -2.68
C ASP A 54 -2.46 0.24 -1.36
N ASN A 55 -3.50 0.83 -0.77
CA ASN A 55 -4.12 0.30 0.45
C ASN A 55 -4.67 -1.11 0.23
N LYS A 56 -5.25 -1.39 -0.95
CA LYS A 56 -5.72 -2.74 -1.32
C LYS A 56 -4.55 -3.72 -1.38
N LEU A 57 -3.45 -3.37 -2.03
CA LEU A 57 -2.23 -4.17 -2.09
C LEU A 57 -1.69 -4.47 -0.69
N LEU A 58 -1.55 -3.45 0.16
CA LEU A 58 -1.06 -3.62 1.53
C LEU A 58 -1.95 -4.54 2.36
N LYS A 59 -3.28 -4.43 2.22
CA LYS A 59 -4.25 -5.30 2.90
C LYS A 59 -4.18 -6.73 2.38
N GLU A 60 -4.05 -6.91 1.07
CA GLU A 60 -3.89 -8.21 0.42
C GLU A 60 -2.64 -8.93 0.94
N ILE A 61 -1.49 -8.27 0.90
CA ILE A 61 -0.21 -8.81 1.37
C ILE A 61 -0.33 -9.21 2.85
N LYS A 62 -0.88 -8.33 3.70
CA LYS A 62 -1.11 -8.64 5.13
C LYS A 62 -1.86 -9.95 5.33
N ALA A 63 -2.99 -10.10 4.64
CA ALA A 63 -3.86 -11.25 4.80
C ALA A 63 -3.18 -12.53 4.31
N ARG A 64 -2.54 -12.47 3.14
CA ARG A 64 -1.85 -13.61 2.54
C ARG A 64 -0.65 -14.06 3.39
N ILE A 65 0.22 -13.14 3.79
CA ILE A 65 1.41 -13.47 4.59
C ILE A 65 1.06 -13.97 5.99
N THR A 66 0.01 -13.43 6.61
CA THR A 66 -0.46 -13.91 7.92
C THR A 66 -0.99 -15.34 7.84
N ARG A 67 -1.71 -15.69 6.76
CA ARG A 67 -2.18 -17.07 6.53
C ARG A 67 -1.03 -18.03 6.28
N LEU A 68 -0.07 -17.63 5.45
CA LEU A 68 1.12 -18.44 5.19
C LEU A 68 1.94 -18.65 6.46
N TYR A 69 2.16 -17.61 7.26
CA TYR A 69 2.89 -17.70 8.53
C TYR A 69 2.28 -18.74 9.48
N LYS A 70 0.96 -18.76 9.62
CA LYS A 70 0.28 -19.76 10.46
C LYS A 70 0.47 -21.17 9.89
N TRP A 71 0.25 -21.33 8.60
CA TRP A 71 0.39 -22.62 7.92
C TRP A 71 1.82 -23.15 7.98
N THR A 72 2.83 -22.35 7.66
CA THR A 72 4.23 -22.80 7.72
C THR A 72 4.67 -23.14 9.14
N LYS A 73 4.18 -22.40 10.14
CA LYS A 73 4.41 -22.71 11.55
C LYS A 73 3.81 -24.06 11.96
N GLU A 74 2.60 -24.35 11.52
CA GLU A 74 1.93 -25.63 11.79
C GLU A 74 2.67 -26.80 11.15
N GLN A 75 3.15 -26.62 9.92
CA GLN A 75 3.87 -27.68 9.20
C GLN A 75 5.29 -27.90 9.76
N ALA A 76 6.00 -26.83 10.17
CA ALA A 76 7.30 -26.95 10.83
C ALA A 76 7.22 -27.64 12.20
N GLY A 77 6.05 -27.62 12.87
CA GLY A 77 5.84 -28.30 14.15
C GLY A 77 5.48 -29.79 14.05
N LYS A 78 5.33 -30.35 12.85
CA LYS A 78 5.03 -31.78 12.67
C LYS A 78 6.32 -32.61 12.68
N PRO A 79 6.36 -33.76 13.38
CA PRO A 79 7.51 -34.66 13.31
C PRO A 79 7.67 -35.17 11.87
N GLU A 80 8.81 -34.85 11.25
CA GLU A 80 9.06 -35.10 9.82
C GLU A 80 9.04 -36.61 9.48
N GLY A 81 8.23 -36.97 8.48
CA GLY A 81 8.72 -37.88 7.45
C GLY A 81 9.78 -37.11 6.65
N LYS A 82 10.95 -37.71 6.43
CA LYS A 82 12.19 -37.08 5.93
C LYS A 82 12.15 -36.61 4.47
N ASP A 83 11.06 -36.03 4.00
CA ASP A 83 10.97 -35.58 2.62
C ASP A 83 11.21 -34.07 2.56
N SER A 84 12.34 -33.68 1.97
CA SER A 84 12.67 -32.29 1.67
C SER A 84 11.50 -31.63 0.93
N ILE A 85 11.31 -30.31 1.11
CA ILE A 85 10.32 -29.54 0.32
C ILE A 85 10.47 -29.83 -1.18
N MET A 86 11.71 -30.04 -1.63
CA MET A 86 12.01 -30.38 -3.02
C MET A 86 11.49 -31.76 -3.44
N ALA A 87 11.52 -32.74 -2.54
CA ALA A 87 10.95 -34.08 -2.78
C ALA A 87 9.43 -33.99 -2.89
N GLN A 88 8.76 -33.27 -1.98
CA GLN A 88 7.31 -33.03 -2.05
C GLN A 88 6.92 -32.33 -3.35
N LEU A 89 7.73 -31.37 -3.82
CA LEU A 89 7.48 -30.71 -5.09
C LEU A 89 7.68 -31.61 -6.30
N TYR A 90 8.70 -32.46 -6.27
CA TYR A 90 8.95 -33.42 -7.33
C TYR A 90 7.81 -34.45 -7.41
N GLU A 91 7.33 -34.94 -6.27
CA GLU A 91 6.20 -35.85 -6.19
C GLU A 91 4.88 -35.19 -6.64
N ALA A 92 4.65 -33.93 -6.29
CA ALA A 92 3.52 -33.15 -6.81
C ALA A 92 3.57 -33.05 -8.35
N GLN A 93 4.75 -32.82 -8.93
CA GLN A 93 4.90 -32.74 -10.39
C GLN A 93 4.64 -34.08 -11.09
N LEU A 94 4.94 -35.21 -10.44
CA LEU A 94 4.67 -36.55 -10.97
C LEU A 94 3.20 -36.94 -10.85
N SER A 95 2.53 -36.48 -9.79
CA SER A 95 1.12 -36.78 -9.51
C SER A 95 0.13 -35.86 -10.20
N GLU A 96 0.53 -34.64 -10.59
CA GLU A 96 -0.31 -33.75 -11.40
C GLU A 96 -0.53 -34.34 -12.81
N GLY A 97 -1.77 -34.78 -13.07
CA GLY A 97 -2.20 -35.18 -14.41
C GLY A 97 -1.96 -34.07 -15.43
N LYS A 98 -1.48 -34.42 -16.63
CA LYS A 98 -1.11 -33.45 -17.68
C LYS A 98 -2.27 -32.47 -17.94
N PRO A 99 -2.04 -31.14 -17.87
CA PRO A 99 -3.09 -30.17 -18.10
C PRO A 99 -3.70 -30.36 -19.51
N GLY A 100 -5.03 -30.40 -19.58
CA GLY A 100 -5.76 -30.62 -20.83
C GLY A 100 -5.59 -29.52 -21.88
N SER A 101 -5.02 -28.37 -21.51
CA SER A 101 -4.80 -27.22 -22.41
C SER A 101 -3.34 -26.74 -22.43
N ARG A 102 -2.91 -26.18 -23.58
CA ARG A 102 -1.59 -25.54 -23.72
C ARG A 102 -1.40 -24.39 -22.73
N TYR A 103 -2.45 -23.61 -22.48
CA TYR A 103 -2.43 -22.51 -21.52
C TYR A 103 -2.17 -23.00 -20.09
N GLY A 104 -2.85 -24.07 -19.66
CA GLY A 104 -2.64 -24.69 -18.35
C GLY A 104 -1.19 -25.13 -18.16
N LYS A 105 -0.64 -25.87 -19.12
CA LYS A 105 0.78 -26.31 -19.10
C LYS A 105 1.75 -25.14 -18.91
N ILE A 106 1.56 -24.05 -19.65
CA ILE A 106 2.42 -22.86 -19.55
C ILE A 106 2.28 -22.21 -18.18
N LYS A 107 1.07 -22.15 -17.62
CA LYS A 107 0.82 -21.58 -16.30
C LYS A 107 1.50 -22.39 -15.21
N ASP A 108 1.33 -23.72 -15.20
CA ASP A 108 1.86 -24.60 -14.18
C ASP A 108 3.40 -24.62 -14.22
N LEU A 109 3.99 -24.59 -15.42
CA LEU A 109 5.44 -24.42 -15.61
C LEU A 109 5.96 -23.09 -15.04
N LYS A 110 5.22 -21.99 -15.24
CA LYS A 110 5.61 -20.69 -14.67
C LYS A 110 5.50 -20.67 -13.15
N GLU A 111 4.45 -21.29 -12.60
CA GLU A 111 4.20 -21.35 -11.16
C GLU A 111 5.24 -22.22 -10.44
N SER A 112 5.59 -23.37 -11.01
CA SER A 112 6.66 -24.24 -10.52
C SER A 112 8.05 -23.59 -10.64
N ALA A 113 8.36 -22.93 -11.76
CA ALA A 113 9.62 -22.19 -11.91
C ALA A 113 9.76 -21.04 -10.90
N ALA A 114 8.67 -20.30 -10.64
CA ALA A 114 8.67 -19.24 -9.64
C ALA A 114 8.94 -19.78 -8.23
N LEU A 115 8.32 -20.90 -7.87
CA LEU A 115 8.56 -21.57 -6.61
C LEU A 115 9.99 -22.11 -6.49
N PHE A 116 10.51 -22.76 -7.53
CA PHE A 116 11.89 -23.22 -7.57
C PHE A 116 12.88 -22.07 -7.36
N ASN A 117 12.70 -20.96 -8.06
CA ASN A 117 13.55 -19.77 -7.92
C ASN A 117 13.46 -19.17 -6.51
N PHE A 118 12.27 -19.16 -5.92
CA PHE A 118 12.08 -18.70 -4.55
C PHE A 118 12.83 -19.59 -3.54
N LEU A 119 12.68 -20.92 -3.64
CA LEU A 119 13.35 -21.85 -2.72
C LEU A 119 14.86 -21.82 -2.89
N ASN A 120 15.36 -21.96 -4.12
CA ASN A 120 16.79 -21.98 -4.40
C ASN A 120 17.46 -20.64 -4.08
N GLY A 121 16.82 -19.52 -4.48
CA GLY A 121 17.34 -18.17 -4.23
C GLY A 121 17.37 -17.78 -2.75
N ASN A 122 16.63 -18.49 -1.90
CA ASN A 122 16.65 -18.31 -0.44
C ASN A 122 17.29 -19.50 0.30
N HIS A 123 17.89 -20.47 -0.42
CA HIS A 123 18.50 -21.67 0.13
C HIS A 123 17.58 -22.48 1.06
N ILE A 124 16.30 -22.58 0.71
CA ILE A 124 15.28 -23.27 1.49
C ILE A 124 15.21 -24.73 1.04
N THR A 125 15.55 -25.65 1.92
CA THR A 125 15.50 -27.11 1.70
C THR A 125 14.56 -27.83 2.67
N SER A 126 14.20 -27.21 3.80
CA SER A 126 13.33 -27.78 4.84
C SER A 126 12.11 -26.89 5.18
N MET A 127 11.11 -27.50 5.81
CA MET A 127 9.90 -26.79 6.24
C MET A 127 10.17 -25.74 7.33
N GLU A 128 11.16 -26.01 8.19
CA GLU A 128 11.65 -25.06 9.19
C GLU A 128 12.24 -23.80 8.53
N GLN A 129 13.13 -23.96 7.54
CA GLN A 129 13.71 -22.83 6.81
C GLN A 129 12.65 -22.03 6.04
N LEU A 130 11.63 -22.70 5.50
CA LEU A 130 10.50 -22.02 4.88
C LEU A 130 9.70 -21.20 5.90
N TYR A 131 9.46 -21.74 7.10
CA TYR A 131 8.82 -21.02 8.19
C TYR A 131 9.62 -19.78 8.59
N GLU A 132 10.93 -19.90 8.79
CA GLU A 132 11.82 -18.79 9.11
C GLU A 132 11.76 -17.70 8.04
N LYS A 133 11.81 -18.08 6.76
CA LYS A 133 11.70 -17.11 5.65
C LYS A 133 10.36 -16.38 5.67
N VAL A 134 9.25 -17.10 5.83
CA VAL A 134 7.91 -16.49 5.87
C VAL A 134 7.76 -15.60 7.10
N ALA A 135 8.34 -15.97 8.25
CA ALA A 135 8.39 -15.15 9.45
C ALA A 135 9.18 -13.85 9.23
N ALA A 136 10.34 -13.95 8.57
CA ALA A 136 11.14 -12.79 8.18
C ALA A 136 10.37 -11.87 7.22
N MET A 137 9.74 -12.41 6.17
CA MET A 137 8.90 -11.64 5.26
C MET A 137 7.73 -10.95 5.99
N ASN A 138 7.13 -11.60 7.00
CA ASN A 138 6.05 -11.02 7.79
C ASN A 138 6.55 -9.82 8.61
N LYS A 139 7.74 -9.92 9.21
CA LYS A 139 8.40 -8.81 9.90
C LYS A 139 8.73 -7.67 8.93
N ASP A 140 9.29 -8.00 7.77
CA ASP A 140 9.62 -7.03 6.72
C ASP A 140 8.37 -6.30 6.21
N TYR A 141 7.24 -6.99 6.07
CA TYR A 141 5.97 -6.37 5.71
C TYR A 141 5.60 -5.24 6.69
N TYR A 142 5.64 -5.50 8.00
CA TYR A 142 5.31 -4.47 8.99
C TYR A 142 6.32 -3.31 8.99
N SER A 143 7.60 -3.61 8.82
CA SER A 143 8.66 -2.61 8.69
C SER A 143 8.45 -1.71 7.47
N LEU A 144 8.25 -2.30 6.29
CA LEU A 144 8.01 -1.58 5.04
C LEU A 144 6.73 -0.75 5.11
N ARG A 145 5.64 -1.30 5.66
CA ARG A 145 4.37 -0.58 5.84
C ARG A 145 4.53 0.62 6.76
N GLY A 146 5.26 0.47 7.87
CA GLY A 146 5.57 1.57 8.77
C GLY A 146 6.34 2.70 8.07
N LYS A 147 7.36 2.34 7.27
CA LYS A 147 8.14 3.31 6.47
C LYS A 147 7.27 4.05 5.45
N ILE A 148 6.43 3.34 4.70
CA ILE A 148 5.52 3.94 3.71
C ILE A 148 4.58 4.94 4.37
N VAL A 149 3.94 4.55 5.48
CA VAL A 149 2.96 5.41 6.17
C VAL A 149 3.64 6.62 6.79
N THR A 150 4.83 6.46 7.38
CA THR A 150 5.60 7.58 7.95
C THR A 150 6.04 8.55 6.86
N ALA A 151 6.56 8.04 5.74
CA ALA A 151 6.94 8.86 4.59
C ALA A 151 5.73 9.64 4.04
N GLU A 152 4.57 9.01 3.90
CA GLU A 152 3.36 9.68 3.43
C GLU A 152 2.92 10.82 4.37
N ARG A 153 2.93 10.57 5.69
CA ARG A 153 2.58 11.59 6.68
C ARG A 153 3.50 12.80 6.56
N ARG A 154 4.81 12.57 6.42
CA ARG A 154 5.78 13.66 6.27
C ARG A 154 5.62 14.38 4.93
N ILE A 155 5.40 13.67 3.83
CA ILE A 155 5.11 14.27 2.52
C ILE A 155 3.89 15.19 2.62
N LYS A 156 2.81 14.75 3.26
CA LYS A 156 1.60 15.56 3.42
C LYS A 156 1.87 16.88 4.15
N VAL A 157 2.67 16.84 5.22
CA VAL A 157 3.05 18.03 5.98
C VAL A 157 3.91 18.97 5.13
N LEU A 158 4.91 18.42 4.41
CA LEU A 158 5.77 19.20 3.52
C LEU A 158 4.99 19.83 2.36
N ASP A 159 4.07 19.10 1.74
CA ASP A 159 3.20 19.63 0.68
C ASP A 159 2.30 20.77 1.23
N GLU A 160 1.87 20.71 2.49
CA GLU A 160 1.13 21.80 3.14
C GLU A 160 2.01 23.04 3.36
N HIS A 161 3.24 22.87 3.84
CA HIS A 161 4.20 23.95 3.99
C HIS A 161 4.50 24.62 2.64
N LEU A 162 4.74 23.83 1.61
CA LEU A 162 4.99 24.30 0.25
C LEU A 162 3.77 25.04 -0.32
N SER A 163 2.56 24.53 -0.10
CA SER A 163 1.33 25.21 -0.55
C SER A 163 1.12 26.56 0.14
N MET A 164 1.39 26.66 1.44
CA MET A 164 1.30 27.94 2.16
C MET A 164 2.39 28.92 1.72
N TRP A 165 3.61 28.43 1.49
CA TRP A 165 4.68 29.22 0.94
C TRP A 165 4.35 29.77 -0.47
N GLU A 166 3.79 28.94 -1.35
CA GLU A 166 3.38 29.35 -2.69
C GLU A 166 2.33 30.48 -2.63
N LYS A 167 1.33 30.36 -1.74
CA LYS A 167 0.32 31.42 -1.53
C LYS A 167 0.95 32.71 -1.02
N TYR A 168 1.93 32.63 -0.12
CA TYR A 168 2.69 33.79 0.34
C TYR A 168 3.44 34.45 -0.82
N GLU A 169 4.23 33.67 -1.57
CA GLU A 169 5.04 34.18 -2.69
C GLU A 169 4.21 34.79 -3.81
N ARG A 170 3.06 34.18 -4.14
CA ARG A 170 2.16 34.65 -5.20
C ARG A 170 1.45 35.95 -4.82
N ASN A 171 1.06 36.10 -3.56
CA ASN A 171 0.20 37.20 -3.13
C ASN A 171 0.95 38.35 -2.43
N LYS A 172 2.24 38.19 -2.09
CA LYS A 172 3.05 39.26 -1.47
C LYS A 172 3.13 40.53 -2.32
N GLY A 173 3.08 40.40 -3.66
CA GLY A 173 3.09 41.53 -4.58
C GLY A 173 1.83 42.39 -4.43
N THR A 174 0.66 41.75 -4.46
CA THR A 174 -0.65 42.38 -4.26
C THR A 174 -0.73 43.04 -2.89
N ARG A 175 -0.25 42.37 -1.84
CA ARG A 175 -0.19 42.97 -0.49
C ARG A 175 0.71 44.21 -0.45
N ARG A 176 1.91 44.15 -1.03
CA ARG A 176 2.83 45.30 -1.11
C ARG A 176 2.21 46.49 -1.86
N GLN A 177 1.43 46.25 -2.91
CA GLN A 177 0.71 47.31 -3.60
C GLN A 177 -0.37 47.93 -2.70
N PHE A 178 -1.17 47.10 -2.02
CA PHE A 178 -2.18 47.55 -1.08
C PHE A 178 -1.61 48.40 0.07
N ASP A 179 -0.48 47.98 0.65
CA ASP A 179 0.17 48.70 1.75
C ASP A 179 0.69 50.08 1.33
N LYS A 180 1.10 50.24 0.06
CA LYS A 180 1.56 51.52 -0.50
C LYS A 180 0.42 52.50 -0.84
N MET A 181 -0.82 52.04 -0.91
CA MET A 181 -1.96 52.90 -1.24
C MET A 181 -2.35 53.77 -0.04
N LYS A 182 -2.56 55.07 -0.31
CA LYS A 182 -3.11 56.01 0.67
C LYS A 182 -4.56 55.65 1.02
N PRO A 183 -5.01 55.90 2.26
CA PRO A 183 -6.40 55.73 2.65
C PRO A 183 -7.35 56.51 1.72
N GLY A 184 -8.43 55.87 1.26
CA GLY A 184 -9.44 56.48 0.40
C GLY A 184 -10.07 55.50 -0.60
N LYS A 185 -11.00 56.00 -1.41
CA LYS A 185 -11.86 55.19 -2.31
C LYS A 185 -11.10 54.22 -3.23
N LYS A 186 -9.91 54.60 -3.71
CA LYS A 186 -9.09 53.73 -4.58
C LYS A 186 -8.53 52.52 -3.83
N LYS A 187 -8.20 52.67 -2.54
CA LYS A 187 -7.72 51.57 -1.69
C LYS A 187 -8.84 50.60 -1.36
N GLU A 188 -10.03 51.11 -1.03
CA GLU A 188 -11.24 50.31 -0.81
C GLU A 188 -11.62 49.52 -2.07
N GLN A 189 -11.58 50.14 -3.25
CA GLN A 189 -11.83 49.45 -4.52
C GLN A 189 -10.78 48.38 -4.82
N PHE A 190 -9.51 48.61 -4.47
CA PHE A 190 -8.45 47.61 -4.61
C PHE A 190 -8.68 46.43 -3.66
N GLU A 191 -9.07 46.69 -2.41
CA GLU A 191 -9.40 45.67 -1.43
C GLU A 191 -10.59 44.81 -1.87
N GLN A 192 -11.65 45.44 -2.40
CA GLN A 192 -12.79 44.69 -2.94
C GLN A 192 -12.40 43.80 -4.11
N LYS A 193 -11.51 44.27 -5.00
CA LYS A 193 -11.04 43.51 -6.17
C LYS A 193 -10.07 42.39 -5.81
N HIS A 194 -9.20 42.60 -4.82
CA HIS A 194 -8.13 41.67 -4.45
C HIS A 194 -8.30 41.05 -3.06
N GLY A 195 -9.52 41.09 -2.51
CA GLY A 195 -9.79 40.64 -1.15
C GLY A 195 -9.45 39.17 -0.94
N ALA A 196 -9.66 38.32 -1.96
CA ALA A 196 -9.31 36.91 -1.90
C ALA A 196 -7.78 36.69 -1.82
N GLU A 197 -7.01 37.41 -2.64
CA GLU A 197 -5.55 37.34 -2.64
C GLU A 197 -4.95 37.87 -1.35
N LEU A 198 -5.50 38.96 -0.81
CA LEU A 198 -5.11 39.50 0.49
C LEU A 198 -5.41 38.52 1.64
N ALA A 199 -6.62 37.93 1.66
CA ALA A 199 -6.98 36.93 2.66
C ALA A 199 -6.09 35.67 2.59
N LEU A 200 -5.77 35.20 1.37
CA LEU A 200 -4.85 34.08 1.17
C LEU A 200 -3.43 34.40 1.64
N TYR A 201 -2.95 35.62 1.41
CA TYR A 201 -1.66 36.09 1.92
C TYR A 201 -1.65 36.11 3.45
N GLU A 202 -2.66 36.71 4.08
CA GLU A 202 -2.76 36.80 5.53
C GLU A 202 -2.84 35.42 6.20
N ALA A 203 -3.61 34.50 5.61
CA ALA A 203 -3.66 33.11 6.08
C ALA A 203 -2.28 32.43 5.98
N ALA A 204 -1.55 32.63 4.88
CA ALA A 204 -0.21 32.08 4.70
C ALA A 204 0.80 32.68 5.69
N VAL A 205 0.75 33.99 5.95
CA VAL A 205 1.59 34.65 6.95
C VAL A 205 1.35 34.07 8.34
N ARG A 206 0.09 34.00 8.79
CA ARG A 206 -0.25 33.42 10.10
C ARG A 206 0.24 31.98 10.25
N TYR A 207 0.16 31.20 9.19
CA TYR A 207 0.66 29.82 9.17
C TYR A 207 2.19 29.77 9.31
N LEU A 208 2.91 30.56 8.51
CA LEU A 208 4.38 30.61 8.53
C LEU A 208 4.92 31.18 9.86
N GLU A 209 4.24 32.16 10.45
CA GLU A 209 4.56 32.68 11.79
C GLU A 209 4.39 31.60 12.86
N LYS A 210 3.31 30.82 12.79
CA LYS A 210 3.09 29.70 13.70
C LYS A 210 4.16 28.62 13.56
N LEU A 211 4.58 28.29 12.33
CA LEU A 211 5.69 27.35 12.12
C LEU A 211 6.99 27.86 12.75
N LYS A 212 7.30 29.15 12.53
CA LYS A 212 8.48 29.77 13.13
C LYS A 212 8.42 29.79 14.66
N ALA A 213 7.24 30.05 15.24
CA ALA A 213 7.03 30.01 16.69
C ALA A 213 7.22 28.61 17.28
N ASN A 214 6.93 27.56 16.50
CA ASN A 214 7.16 26.18 16.87
C ASN A 214 8.63 25.73 16.65
N GLY A 215 9.52 26.64 16.23
CA GLY A 215 10.94 26.35 15.99
C GLY A 215 11.26 25.77 14.62
N GLU A 216 10.29 25.74 13.68
CA GLU A 216 10.55 25.26 12.32
C GLU A 216 11.06 26.39 11.41
N GLU A 217 12.21 26.16 10.77
CA GLU A 217 12.77 27.09 9.80
C GLU A 217 11.96 27.08 8.49
N ILE A 218 11.69 28.28 7.95
CA ILE A 218 11.01 28.44 6.66
C ILE A 218 12.04 28.23 5.54
N THR A 219 12.21 26.97 5.12
CA THR A 219 13.17 26.58 4.08
C THR A 219 12.51 25.86 2.91
N PRO A 220 11.83 26.58 1.99
CA PRO A 220 11.04 25.98 0.91
C PRO A 220 11.85 25.05 0.01
N LYS A 221 13.10 25.41 -0.31
CA LYS A 221 14.00 24.56 -1.10
C LYS A 221 14.31 23.23 -0.41
N LYS A 222 14.55 23.26 0.91
CA LYS A 222 14.79 22.03 1.69
C LYS A 222 13.51 21.19 1.79
N TRP A 223 12.36 21.83 2.03
CA TRP A 223 11.06 21.14 2.08
C TRP A 223 10.75 20.41 0.77
N GLN A 224 11.01 21.06 -0.37
CA GLN A 224 10.84 20.45 -1.69
C GLN A 224 11.78 19.25 -1.86
N ALA A 225 13.08 19.42 -1.59
CA ALA A 225 14.05 18.35 -1.70
C ALA A 225 13.72 17.14 -0.79
N ASP A 226 13.28 17.39 0.44
CA ASP A 226 12.84 16.35 1.37
C ASP A 226 11.58 15.64 0.87
N ALA A 227 10.60 16.38 0.33
CA ALA A 227 9.38 15.79 -0.22
C ALA A 227 9.69 14.88 -1.41
N ASP A 228 10.58 15.31 -2.31
CA ASP A 228 10.99 14.55 -3.48
C ASP A 228 11.79 13.30 -3.08
N ARG A 229 12.72 13.42 -2.12
CA ARG A 229 13.43 12.28 -1.54
C ARG A 229 12.46 11.25 -0.97
N LEU A 230 11.51 11.68 -0.14
CA LEU A 230 10.52 10.79 0.47
C LEU A 230 9.60 10.14 -0.57
N LYS A 231 9.22 10.86 -1.63
CA LYS A 231 8.44 10.31 -2.74
C LYS A 231 9.21 9.20 -3.46
N ALA A 232 10.51 9.41 -3.71
CA ALA A 232 11.39 8.40 -4.31
C ALA A 232 11.56 7.17 -3.39
N GLU A 233 11.86 7.38 -2.11
CA GLU A 233 11.98 6.30 -1.11
C GLU A 233 10.70 5.47 -1.02
N LYS A 234 9.53 6.13 -0.96
CA LYS A 234 8.22 5.47 -0.94
C LYS A 234 8.02 4.58 -2.16
N SER A 235 8.39 5.07 -3.35
CA SER A 235 8.33 4.28 -4.59
C SER A 235 9.17 2.99 -4.49
N VAL A 236 10.39 3.09 -3.96
CA VAL A 236 11.26 1.92 -3.72
C VAL A 236 10.63 0.95 -2.72
N GLN A 237 10.04 1.43 -1.62
CA GLN A 237 9.36 0.54 -0.66
C GLN A 237 8.15 -0.17 -1.30
N TYR A 238 7.43 0.49 -2.19
CA TYR A 238 6.35 -0.17 -2.94
C TYR A 238 6.84 -1.24 -3.90
N GLN A 239 7.99 -1.04 -4.55
CA GLN A 239 8.58 -2.10 -5.37
C GLN A 239 8.95 -3.32 -4.53
N LYS A 240 9.47 -3.11 -3.32
CA LYS A 240 9.73 -4.21 -2.36
C LYS A 240 8.43 -4.92 -1.95
N MET A 241 7.35 -4.19 -1.71
CA MET A 241 6.02 -4.80 -1.45
C MET A 241 5.52 -5.64 -2.62
N LYS A 242 5.71 -5.17 -3.86
CA LYS A 242 5.33 -5.92 -5.06
C LYS A 242 6.17 -7.19 -5.24
N ALA A 243 7.48 -7.12 -5.02
CA ALA A 243 8.35 -8.29 -5.04
C ALA A 243 7.92 -9.32 -3.99
N MET A 244 7.70 -8.87 -2.75
CA MET A 244 7.20 -9.73 -1.67
C MET A 244 5.86 -10.41 -2.02
N ARG A 245 4.98 -9.74 -2.78
CA ARG A 245 3.73 -10.34 -3.24
C ARG A 245 3.95 -11.54 -4.17
N GLU A 246 4.96 -11.49 -5.03
CA GLU A 246 5.32 -12.61 -5.91
C GLU A 246 5.94 -13.75 -5.09
N ASP A 247 6.80 -13.44 -4.11
CA ASP A 247 7.32 -14.44 -3.18
C ASP A 247 6.19 -15.14 -2.39
N ILE A 248 5.23 -14.37 -1.88
CA ILE A 248 4.02 -14.93 -1.22
C ILE A 248 3.25 -15.83 -2.18
N LYS A 249 3.14 -15.45 -3.46
CA LYS A 249 2.43 -16.26 -4.45
C LYS A 249 3.14 -17.60 -4.69
N ALA A 250 4.47 -17.61 -4.75
CA ALA A 250 5.25 -18.83 -4.86
C ALA A 250 4.97 -19.78 -3.68
N VAL A 251 5.01 -19.26 -2.44
CA VAL A 251 4.73 -20.07 -1.24
C VAL A 251 3.26 -20.53 -1.17
N GLU A 252 2.30 -19.72 -1.62
CA GLU A 252 0.90 -20.15 -1.73
C GLU A 252 0.71 -21.30 -2.72
N ASN A 253 1.47 -21.33 -3.81
CA ASN A 253 1.46 -22.45 -4.76
C ASN A 253 1.99 -23.72 -4.10
N LEU A 254 3.11 -23.64 -3.36
CA LEU A 254 3.63 -24.77 -2.57
C LEU A 254 2.59 -25.30 -1.59
N LYS A 255 1.92 -24.39 -0.88
CA LYS A 255 0.84 -24.76 0.04
C LYS A 255 -0.26 -25.54 -0.66
N LYS A 256 -0.68 -25.06 -1.84
CA LYS A 256 -1.73 -25.70 -2.63
C LYS A 256 -1.31 -27.10 -3.08
N THR A 257 -0.08 -27.28 -3.57
CA THR A 257 0.43 -28.59 -4.01
C THR A 257 0.54 -29.56 -2.84
N ALA A 258 1.03 -29.12 -1.68
CA ALA A 258 1.08 -29.93 -0.46
C ALA A 258 -0.32 -30.37 0.02
N GLU A 259 -1.31 -29.47 -0.04
CA GLU A 259 -2.70 -29.81 0.29
C GLU A 259 -3.35 -30.77 -0.71
N GLN A 260 -2.95 -30.72 -1.99
CA GLN A 260 -3.42 -31.68 -3.00
C GLN A 260 -2.83 -33.06 -2.77
N LEU A 261 -1.52 -33.17 -2.54
CA LEU A 261 -0.84 -34.43 -2.23
C LEU A 261 -1.48 -35.15 -1.04
N ALA A 262 -1.66 -34.43 0.07
CA ALA A 262 -2.27 -34.97 1.28
C ALA A 262 -3.71 -35.48 1.05
N ARG A 263 -4.46 -34.89 0.11
CA ARG A 263 -5.81 -35.38 -0.24
C ARG A 263 -5.75 -36.68 -1.02
N THR A 264 -4.87 -36.77 -2.02
CA THR A 264 -4.67 -38.00 -2.82
C THR A 264 -4.17 -39.17 -1.99
N GLU A 265 -3.34 -38.93 -0.96
CA GLU A 265 -2.90 -39.99 -0.04
C GLU A 265 -4.05 -40.50 0.86
N THR A 266 -5.01 -39.64 1.19
CA THR A 266 -6.16 -39.99 2.05
C THR A 266 -7.37 -40.57 1.32
N GLU A 267 -7.43 -40.51 -0.02
CA GLU A 267 -8.48 -41.19 -0.79
C GLU A 267 -8.10 -42.67 -1.00
N PRO A 268 -8.78 -43.63 -0.35
CA PRO A 268 -8.53 -45.04 -0.63
C PRO A 268 -8.88 -45.32 -2.09
N ALA A 269 -7.97 -45.99 -2.81
CA ALA A 269 -8.19 -46.46 -4.16
C ALA A 269 -9.55 -47.16 -4.25
N ARG A 270 -10.54 -46.50 -4.87
CA ARG A 270 -11.80 -47.17 -5.22
C ARG A 270 -11.45 -48.29 -6.18
N LYS A 271 -11.52 -49.51 -5.63
CA LYS A 271 -11.49 -50.82 -6.27
C LYS A 271 -11.68 -50.75 -7.79
N LYS A 272 -10.59 -50.93 -8.52
CA LYS A 272 -10.64 -51.57 -9.84
C LYS A 272 -10.46 -53.07 -9.58
N GLU A 273 -11.50 -53.70 -9.07
CA GLU A 273 -11.64 -55.16 -9.14
C GLU A 273 -13.04 -55.43 -9.66
N GLU A 274 -13.11 -56.44 -10.54
CA GLU A 274 -14.30 -57.03 -11.18
C GLU A 274 -14.83 -56.33 -12.43
N GLN A 275 -14.14 -56.56 -13.57
CA GLN A 275 -14.76 -57.13 -14.77
C GLN A 275 -13.72 -57.97 -15.53
N GLU A 276 -13.32 -59.09 -14.94
CA GLU A 276 -12.90 -60.28 -15.70
C GLU A 276 -13.71 -61.46 -15.15
N LEU A 277 -14.82 -61.78 -15.82
CA LEU A 277 -15.38 -63.10 -16.10
C LEU A 277 -16.75 -62.95 -16.80
#